data_AF-A0A9E4KRY1-F1
#
_entry.id   AF-A0A9E4KRY1-F1
#
_cell.length_a   1.000
_cell.length_b   1.000
_cell.length_c   1.000
_cell.angle_alpha   90.00
_cell.angle_beta   90.00
_cell.angle_gamma   90.00
#
_symmetry.space_group_name_H-M   'P 1'
#
loop_
_entity.id
_entity.type
_entity.pdbx_description
1 polymer ?
#
loop_
_entity_poly.entity_id
_entity_poly.type
_entity_poly.pdbx_seq_one_letter_code
_entity_poly.pdbx_strand_id
1 'polypeptide(L)'
;IAETYRRREIQLAYNVEHGFVPQGIKKAVKDITDRVKAVAESRAPYMTRRQAMSKDEMFRVVKDLETQMKAAAKNLEFEKAAMMRDEIFELRRILAVDEKGPLSSARS
;
A
#
# COMPACT_ATOMS: atom_id res chain seq x y z
N ILE A 1 -4.66 -33.11 -17.40
CA ILE A 1 -3.34 -33.16 -18.07
C ILE A 1 -3.41 -32.63 -19.52
N ALA A 2 -4.46 -32.93 -20.31
CA ALA A 2 -4.57 -32.47 -21.71
C ALA A 2 -4.65 -30.94 -21.91
N GLU A 3 -5.40 -30.22 -21.06
CA GLU A 3 -5.56 -28.75 -21.15
C GLU A 3 -4.24 -27.98 -21.00
N THR A 4 -3.34 -28.48 -20.15
CA THR A 4 -2.03 -27.86 -19.90
C THR A 4 -1.12 -27.91 -21.13
N TYR A 5 -1.20 -28.99 -21.91
CA TYR A 5 -0.42 -29.14 -23.13
C TYR A 5 -0.96 -28.24 -24.25
N ARG A 6 -2.28 -28.18 -24.43
CA ARG A 6 -2.93 -27.30 -25.42
C ARG A 6 -2.53 -25.84 -25.24
N ARG A 7 -2.54 -25.34 -23.99
CA ARG A 7 -2.15 -23.96 -23.69
C ARG A 7 -0.66 -23.71 -23.96
N ARG A 8 0.19 -24.70 -23.68
CA ARG A 8 1.64 -24.58 -23.89
C ARG A 8 1.99 -24.51 -25.37
N GLU A 9 1.30 -25.25 -26.22
CA GLU A 9 1.50 -25.20 -27.68
C GLU A 9 1.12 -23.84 -28.26
N ILE A 10 -0.01 -23.25 -27.83
CA ILE A 10 -0.43 -21.92 -28.27
C ILE A 10 0.62 -20.85 -27.89
N GLN A 11 1.11 -20.92 -26.65
CA GLN A 11 2.13 -19.99 -26.18
C GLN A 11 3.46 -20.15 -26.94
N LEU A 12 3.86 -21.38 -27.25
CA LEU A 12 5.07 -21.65 -28.02
C LEU A 12 4.92 -21.19 -29.48
N ALA A 13 3.80 -21.49 -30.13
CA ALA A 13 3.53 -21.06 -31.50
C ALA A 13 3.53 -19.52 -31.62
N TYR A 14 2.86 -18.85 -30.68
CA TYR A 14 2.84 -17.39 -30.60
C TYR A 14 4.25 -16.81 -30.38
N ASN A 15 5.02 -17.39 -29.46
CA ASN A 15 6.39 -16.95 -29.18
C ASN A 15 7.33 -17.15 -30.38
N VAL A 16 7.18 -18.24 -31.14
CA VAL A 16 7.98 -18.51 -32.35
C VAL A 16 7.59 -17.55 -33.48
N GLU A 17 6.29 -17.33 -33.69
CA GLU A 17 5.78 -16.43 -34.74
C GLU A 17 6.20 -14.97 -34.50
N HIS A 18 6.27 -14.55 -33.24
CA HIS A 18 6.61 -13.17 -32.87
C HIS A 18 8.06 -12.97 -32.42
N GLY A 19 8.90 -14.02 -32.46
CA GLY A 19 10.31 -13.96 -32.06
C GLY A 19 10.53 -13.68 -30.56
N PHE A 20 9.55 -13.97 -29.71
CA PHE A 20 9.68 -13.79 -28.27
C PHE A 20 10.48 -14.94 -27.64
N VAL A 21 11.65 -14.62 -27.11
CA VAL A 21 12.39 -15.55 -26.26
C VAL A 21 11.72 -15.56 -24.88
N PRO A 22 11.30 -16.71 -24.34
CA PRO A 22 10.76 -16.80 -22.99
C PRO A 22 11.86 -16.47 -21.98
N GLN A 23 11.97 -15.20 -21.62
CA GLN A 23 12.83 -14.71 -20.56
C GLN A 23 12.09 -14.83 -19.22
N GLY A 24 12.76 -15.37 -18.20
CA GLY A 24 12.21 -15.34 -16.84
C GLY A 24 11.96 -13.90 -16.39
N ILE A 25 10.84 -13.65 -15.71
CA ILE A 25 10.47 -12.33 -15.21
C ILE A 25 11.50 -11.90 -14.15
N LYS A 26 12.57 -11.21 -14.54
CA LYS A 26 13.47 -10.50 -13.61
C LYS A 26 12.84 -9.14 -13.25
N LYS A 27 11.70 -9.16 -12.54
CA LYS A 27 11.07 -7.92 -12.04
C LYS A 27 11.85 -7.39 -10.84
N ALA A 28 12.56 -6.27 -11.03
CA ALA A 28 12.75 -5.11 -10.12
C ALA A 28 12.62 -5.27 -8.58
N VAL A 29 12.99 -6.39 -7.96
CA VAL A 29 12.92 -6.53 -6.48
C VAL A 29 13.83 -5.52 -5.76
N LYS A 30 14.93 -5.13 -6.40
CA LYS A 30 15.90 -4.17 -5.87
C LYS A 30 15.36 -2.73 -5.80
N ASP A 31 14.53 -2.33 -6.77
CA ASP A 31 13.91 -0.99 -6.82
C ASP A 31 12.86 -0.80 -5.70
N ILE A 32 12.13 -1.87 -5.39
CA ILE A 32 11.14 -1.88 -4.30
C ILE A 32 11.81 -1.62 -2.94
N THR A 33 13.00 -2.17 -2.71
CA THR A 33 13.66 -2.09 -1.40
C THR A 33 14.14 -0.67 -1.09
N ASP A 34 14.70 0.02 -2.09
CA ASP A 34 15.16 1.40 -1.94
C ASP A 34 13.98 2.39 -1.82
N ARG A 35 12.89 2.16 -2.56
CA ARG A 35 11.64 2.93 -2.40
C ARG A 35 11.03 2.74 -1.01
N VAL A 36 11.04 1.53 -0.47
CA VAL A 36 10.54 1.24 0.88
C VAL A 36 11.36 1.98 1.95
N LYS A 37 12.69 2.05 1.81
CA LYS A 37 13.55 2.81 2.72
C LYS A 37 13.29 4.32 2.65
N ALA A 38 13.24 4.90 1.46
CA ALA A 38 12.99 6.34 1.29
C ALA A 38 11.61 6.76 1.85
N VAL A 39 10.60 5.90 1.67
CA VAL A 39 9.27 6.09 2.27
C VAL A 39 9.31 5.96 3.79
N ALA A 40 10.11 5.05 4.35
CA ALA A 40 10.25 4.90 5.80
C ALA A 40 10.90 6.13 6.47
N GLU A 41 11.93 6.72 5.85
CA GLU A 41 12.62 7.90 6.38
C GLU A 41 11.73 9.16 6.32
N SER A 42 11.01 9.36 5.23
CA SER A 42 10.05 10.48 5.09
C SER A 42 8.82 10.36 6.01
N ARG A 43 8.49 9.14 6.47
CA ARG A 43 7.41 8.88 7.43
C ARG A 43 7.73 9.31 8.86
N ALA A 44 8.99 9.21 9.30
CA ALA A 44 9.35 9.48 10.70
C ALA A 44 9.02 10.92 11.19
N PRO A 45 9.35 12.00 10.46
CA PRO A 45 8.96 13.36 10.88
C PRO A 45 7.46 13.64 10.77
N TYR A 46 6.77 13.00 9.81
CA TYR A 46 5.32 13.15 9.63
C TYR A 46 4.53 12.50 10.78
N MET A 47 5.00 11.36 11.28
CA MET A 47 4.41 10.63 12.42
C MET A 47 4.41 11.50 13.69
N THR A 48 5.52 12.17 14.00
CA THR A 48 5.65 13.04 15.19
C THR A 48 4.65 14.20 15.15
N ARG A 49 4.46 14.83 13.98
CA ARG A 49 3.48 15.92 13.82
C ARG A 49 2.04 15.43 14.00
N ARG A 50 1.72 14.23 13.53
CA ARG A 50 0.37 13.67 13.66
C ARG A 50 0.06 13.15 15.05
N GLN A 51 1.04 12.64 15.79
CA GLN A 51 0.88 12.31 17.22
C GLN A 51 0.56 13.55 18.08
N ALA A 52 0.89 14.75 17.60
CA ALA A 52 0.54 16.01 18.28
C ALA A 52 -0.88 16.52 18.00
N MET A 53 -1.62 15.91 17.04
CA MET A 53 -3.02 16.26 16.78
C MET A 53 -3.93 15.62 17.83
N SER A 54 -5.06 16.25 18.16
CA SER A 54 -6.05 15.64 19.06
C SER A 54 -6.68 14.39 18.43
N LYS A 55 -7.06 13.40 19.25
CA LYS A 55 -7.72 12.17 18.79
C LYS A 55 -8.98 12.47 17.97
N ASP A 56 -9.80 13.42 18.44
CA ASP A 56 -11.01 13.86 17.74
C ASP A 56 -10.73 14.42 16.35
N GLU A 57 -9.62 15.16 16.21
CA GLU A 57 -9.18 15.73 14.95
C GLU A 57 -8.71 14.63 14.00
N MET A 58 -7.92 13.67 14.49
CA MET A 58 -7.52 12.50 13.70
C MET A 58 -8.72 11.67 13.22
N PHE A 59 -9.73 11.44 14.08
CA PHE A 59 -10.96 10.73 13.67
C PHE A 59 -11.72 11.47 12.57
N ARG A 60 -11.80 12.81 12.64
CA ARG A 60 -12.41 13.63 11.58
C ARG A 60 -11.65 13.50 10.28
N VAL A 61 -10.33 13.60 10.31
CA VAL A 61 -9.46 13.46 9.13
C VAL A 61 -9.59 12.06 8.51
N VAL A 62 -9.62 11.00 9.31
CA VAL A 62 -9.84 9.63 8.82
C VAL A 62 -11.18 9.51 8.10
N LYS A 63 -12.25 10.03 8.68
CA LYS A 63 -13.59 9.99 8.08
C LYS A 63 -13.67 10.76 6.76
N ASP A 64 -13.00 11.89 6.69
CA ASP A 64 -12.92 12.69 5.47
C ASP A 64 -12.13 11.96 4.36
N LEU A 65 -10.95 11.44 4.69
CA LEU A 65 -10.14 10.63 3.78
C LEU A 65 -10.88 9.39 3.27
N GLU A 66 -11.67 8.71 4.12
CA GLU A 66 -12.50 7.59 3.69
C GLU A 66 -13.54 7.98 2.66
N THR A 67 -14.13 9.18 2.83
CA THR A 67 -15.11 9.72 1.89
C THR A 67 -14.45 10.04 0.56
N GLN A 68 -13.29 10.71 0.59
CA GLN A 68 -12.51 11.02 -0.61
C GLN A 68 -12.01 9.76 -1.31
N MET A 69 -11.56 8.75 -0.57
CA MET A 69 -11.11 7.46 -1.12
C MET A 69 -12.25 6.76 -1.87
N LYS A 70 -13.46 6.73 -1.29
CA LYS A 70 -14.64 6.17 -1.93
C LYS A 70 -15.03 6.95 -3.19
N ALA A 71 -14.91 8.28 -3.17
CA ALA A 71 -15.16 9.11 -4.34
C ALA A 71 -14.14 8.84 -5.47
N ALA A 72 -12.84 8.80 -5.14
CA ALA A 72 -11.78 8.45 -6.07
C ALA A 72 -11.98 7.04 -6.67
N ALA A 73 -12.37 6.06 -5.85
CA ALA A 73 -12.69 4.71 -6.31
C ALA A 73 -13.89 4.69 -7.28
N LYS A 74 -14.94 5.49 -7.02
CA LYS A 74 -16.08 5.63 -7.93
C LYS A 74 -15.68 6.28 -9.26
N ASN A 75 -14.72 7.19 -9.24
CA ASN A 75 -14.18 7.86 -10.42
C ASN A 75 -13.10 7.05 -11.15
N LEU A 76 -12.86 5.78 -10.74
CA LEU A 76 -11.81 4.90 -11.28
C LEU A 76 -10.38 5.43 -11.08
N GLU A 77 -10.18 6.36 -10.14
CA GLU A 77 -8.88 6.93 -9.77
C GLU A 77 -8.19 6.06 -8.71
N PHE A 78 -7.86 4.81 -9.08
CA PHE A 78 -7.38 3.79 -8.14
C PHE A 78 -6.05 4.15 -7.46
N GLU A 79 -5.15 4.86 -8.15
CA GLU A 79 -3.90 5.31 -7.55
C GLU A 79 -4.13 6.31 -6.42
N LYS A 80 -5.05 7.26 -6.60
CA LYS A 80 -5.44 8.20 -5.55
C LYS A 80 -6.13 7.51 -4.38
N ALA A 81 -7.03 6.58 -4.68
CA ALA A 81 -7.67 5.77 -3.65
C ALA A 81 -6.65 4.93 -2.85
N ALA A 82 -5.63 4.38 -3.50
CA ALA A 82 -4.57 3.64 -2.83
C ALA A 82 -3.73 4.53 -1.90
N MET A 83 -3.38 5.75 -2.33
CA MET A 83 -2.69 6.72 -1.47
C MET A 83 -3.51 7.09 -0.24
N MET A 84 -4.81 7.36 -0.41
CA MET A 84 -5.70 7.69 0.71
C MET A 84 -5.89 6.52 1.68
N ARG A 85 -5.97 5.28 1.16
CA ARG A 85 -6.03 4.07 1.99
C ARG A 85 -4.80 3.95 2.89
N ASP A 86 -3.61 4.13 2.33
CA ASP A 86 -2.36 4.03 3.09
C ASP A 86 -2.29 5.12 4.17
N GLU A 87 -2.76 6.32 3.86
CA GLU A 87 -2.86 7.44 4.81
C GLU A 87 -3.83 7.15 5.96
N ILE A 88 -5.00 6.59 5.66
CA ILE A 88 -5.98 6.16 6.68
C ILE A 88 -5.39 5.09 7.58
N PHE A 89 -4.66 4.13 7.01
CA PHE A 89 -4.04 3.05 7.77
C PHE A 89 -3.02 3.59 8.78
N GLU A 90 -2.18 4.54 8.35
CA GLU A 90 -1.20 5.18 9.23
C GLU A 90 -1.85 5.99 10.36
N LEU A 91 -2.90 6.76 10.06
CA LEU A 91 -3.67 7.49 11.08
C LEU A 91 -4.31 6.55 12.11
N ARG A 92 -4.94 5.46 11.65
CA ARG A 92 -5.53 4.44 12.52
C ARG A 92 -4.47 3.74 13.36
N ARG A 93 -3.27 3.51 12.81
CA ARG A 93 -2.14 2.94 13.54
C ARG A 93 -1.69 3.87 14.66
N ILE A 94 -1.57 5.18 14.41
CA ILE A 94 -1.23 6.15 15.45
C ILE A 94 -2.28 6.14 16.56
N LEU A 95 -3.56 6.15 16.21
CA LEU A 95 -4.67 6.08 17.18
C LEU A 95 -4.63 4.79 18.02
N ALA A 96 -4.34 3.63 17.39
CA ALA A 96 -4.26 2.33 18.08
C ALA A 96 -2.98 2.15 18.92
N VAL A 97 -1.86 2.75 18.50
CA VAL A 97 -0.61 2.76 19.27
C VAL A 97 -0.79 3.57 20.56
N ASP A 98 -1.60 4.62 20.53
CA ASP A 98 -1.90 5.44 21.70
C ASP A 98 -2.84 4.74 22.71
N GLU A 99 -3.66 3.78 22.26
CA GLU A 99 -4.42 2.89 23.15
C GLU A 99 -3.57 1.75 23.76
N LYS A 100 -2.48 1.36 23.09
CA LYS A 100 -1.57 0.27 23.51
C LYS A 100 -0.14 0.74 23.78
N GLY A 101 0.03 1.96 24.27
CA GLY A 101 1.35 2.47 24.67
C GLY A 101 1.92 1.71 25.89
N PRO A 102 3.27 1.53 25.99
CA PRO A 102 3.94 0.77 27.05
C PRO A 102 3.95 1.44 28.44
N LEU A 103 3.00 2.31 28.76
CA LEU A 103 2.98 3.11 30.00
C LEU A 103 1.73 2.94 30.86
N SER A 104 0.94 1.88 30.67
CA SER A 104 -0.14 1.50 31.58
C SER A 104 0.33 0.93 32.94
N SER A 105 1.63 1.01 33.28
CA SER A 105 2.21 0.50 34.53
C SER A 105 2.73 1.58 35.49
N ALA A 106 2.32 2.85 35.32
CA ALA A 106 2.73 3.89 36.26
C ALA A 106 1.64 4.94 36.48
N ARG A 107 0.61 4.55 37.23
CA ARG A 107 -0.14 5.47 38.09
C ARG A 107 -0.84 4.66 39.19
N SER A 108 -0.27 4.81 40.39
CA SER A 108 -0.75 4.61 41.76
C SER A 108 -1.81 3.54 42.05
#